data_AF-A0A067D1J4-F1
#
_entry.id   AF-A0A067D1J4-F1
#
_cell.length_a   1.000
_cell.length_b   1.000
_cell.length_c   1.000
_cell.angle_alpha   90.00
_cell.angle_beta   90.00
_cell.angle_gamma   90.00
#
_symmetry.space_group_name_H-M   'P 1'
#
loop_
_entity.id
_entity.type
_entity.pdbx_description
1 polymer ?
#
loop_
_entity_poly.entity_id
_entity_poly.type
_entity_poly.pdbx_seq_one_letter_code
_entity_poly.pdbx_strand_id
1 'polypeptide(L)'
;MLSLTRSLTRGFASSGASVGRITQIIGAVVDVQFTNNLPPILNALEVQNTNDNVRIVLEVAQHLGENTVRTIAMEGTDGLVRGQECVDTGNPIMVPVGPETLGRIMNVIGEPISELGIYPAVDPLDSKSRMLDPRVIGDEHYEVARATQKLLQDYKVLGMDELSEDDKLTVARARKVQKFMSQPLHVAEVFTGKPGKFVALAETVSSFKAILAGEYDDLPEAAFYMVGGIEEVKEKAKALASELDE
;
A
#
# COMPACT_ATOMS: atom_id res chain seq x y z
N MET A 1 -26.85 13.60 -7.35
CA MET A 1 -27.25 14.09 -6.01
C MET A 1 -27.39 12.90 -5.07
N LEU A 2 -26.28 12.34 -4.58
CA LEU A 2 -26.16 11.55 -3.34
C LEU A 2 -24.68 11.15 -3.16
N SER A 3 -24.01 11.94 -2.33
CA SER A 3 -22.64 11.75 -1.85
C SER A 3 -22.56 10.48 -1.01
N LEU A 4 -21.88 9.44 -1.52
CA LEU A 4 -21.60 8.18 -0.82
C LEU A 4 -20.10 8.03 -0.45
N THR A 5 -19.38 9.14 -0.26
CA THR A 5 -18.03 9.16 0.35
C THR A 5 -18.12 9.41 1.86
N ARG A 6 -18.95 8.65 2.59
CA ARG A 6 -18.81 8.57 4.04
C ARG A 6 -17.79 7.49 4.38
N SER A 7 -16.56 7.94 4.62
CA SER A 7 -15.50 7.19 5.29
C SER A 7 -16.07 6.37 6.46
N LEU A 8 -15.93 5.05 6.39
CA LEU A 8 -16.37 4.08 7.39
C LEU A 8 -15.27 3.79 8.44
N THR A 9 -14.33 4.70 8.68
CA THR A 9 -13.36 4.62 9.78
C THR A 9 -13.68 5.62 10.89
N ARG A 10 -14.93 5.60 11.38
CA ARG A 10 -15.20 6.21 12.70
C ARG A 10 -14.66 5.26 13.76
N GLY A 11 -13.57 5.67 14.39
CA GLY A 11 -12.86 4.92 15.44
C GLY A 11 -13.80 4.36 16.50
N PHE A 12 -13.45 3.18 17.00
CA PHE A 12 -14.11 2.52 18.12
C PHE A 12 -13.77 3.28 19.42
N ALA A 13 -14.33 4.47 19.61
CA ALA A 13 -14.31 5.12 20.91
C ALA A 13 -15.35 4.44 21.80
N SER A 14 -14.89 3.62 22.75
CA SER A 14 -15.76 3.15 23.83
C SER A 14 -16.26 4.34 24.66
N SER A 15 -17.46 4.23 25.23
CA SER A 15 -18.16 5.28 25.98
C SER A 15 -17.51 5.69 27.33
N GLY A 16 -16.23 5.37 27.52
CA GLY A 16 -15.40 5.75 28.66
C GLY A 16 -13.98 6.17 28.28
N ALA A 17 -13.76 6.65 27.05
CA ALA A 17 -12.44 7.02 26.54
C ALA A 17 -11.75 8.04 27.46
N SER A 18 -10.66 7.61 28.09
CA SER A 18 -9.82 8.50 28.90
C SER A 18 -9.03 9.42 27.97
N VAL A 19 -8.96 10.70 28.31
CA VAL A 19 -8.22 11.70 27.52
C VAL A 19 -6.93 12.04 28.27
N GLY A 20 -5.81 11.91 27.55
CA GLY A 20 -4.48 12.27 28.00
C GLY A 20 -3.92 13.43 27.18
N ARG A 21 -2.81 13.99 27.66
CA ARG A 21 -2.07 15.06 26.98
C ARG A 21 -0.60 14.69 26.85
N ILE A 22 -0.01 14.95 25.69
CA ILE A 22 1.41 14.68 25.44
C ILE A 22 2.27 15.56 26.35
N THR A 23 3.15 14.97 27.15
CA THR A 23 4.09 15.71 28.01
C THR A 23 5.48 15.79 27.38
N GLN A 24 5.91 14.73 26.70
CA GLN A 24 7.25 14.63 26.15
C GLN A 24 7.27 13.78 24.87
N ILE A 25 8.16 14.13 23.94
CA ILE A 25 8.37 13.44 22.67
C ILE A 25 9.89 13.27 22.50
N ILE A 26 10.36 12.02 22.37
CA ILE A 26 11.77 11.65 22.17
C ILE A 26 11.83 10.62 21.04
N GLY A 27 12.03 11.10 19.81
CA GLY A 27 11.91 10.24 18.63
C GLY A 27 10.54 9.57 18.59
N ALA A 28 10.52 8.24 18.38
CA ALA A 28 9.28 7.45 18.38
C ALA A 28 8.63 7.26 19.76
N VAL A 29 9.28 7.69 20.85
CA VAL A 29 8.76 7.53 22.21
C VAL A 29 8.00 8.78 22.63
N VAL A 30 6.73 8.62 22.99
CA VAL A 30 5.85 9.73 23.40
C VAL A 30 5.30 9.45 24.79
N ASP A 31 5.53 10.36 25.74
CA ASP A 31 4.96 10.26 27.08
C ASP A 31 3.64 11.04 27.11
N VAL A 32 2.58 10.41 27.64
CA VAL A 32 1.22 10.96 27.69
C VAL A 32 0.71 10.91 29.13
N GLN A 33 0.26 12.05 29.65
CA GLN A 33 -0.29 12.16 30.99
C GLN A 33 -1.82 12.20 30.96
N PHE A 34 -2.45 11.36 31.77
CA PHE A 34 -3.89 11.29 31.93
C PHE A 34 -4.31 11.94 33.25
N THR A 35 -5.49 12.56 33.28
CA THR A 35 -6.04 13.15 34.50
C THR A 35 -6.69 12.11 35.41
N ASN A 36 -7.28 11.06 34.83
CA ASN A 36 -8.05 10.05 35.54
C ASN A 36 -7.53 8.64 35.25
N ASN A 37 -8.37 7.81 34.63
CA ASN A 37 -8.10 6.40 34.34
C ASN A 37 -6.89 6.25 33.44
N LEU A 38 -5.92 5.47 33.92
CA LEU A 38 -4.72 5.16 33.17
C LEU A 38 -5.02 4.01 32.19
N PRO A 39 -4.75 4.18 30.90
CA PRO A 39 -4.90 3.09 29.94
C PRO A 39 -3.98 1.91 30.30
N PRO A 40 -4.46 0.66 30.17
CA PRO A 40 -3.61 -0.53 30.31
C PRO A 40 -2.40 -0.52 29.37
N ILE A 41 -1.38 -1.30 29.71
CA ILE A 41 -0.28 -1.58 28.80
C ILE A 41 -0.85 -2.30 27.56
N LEU A 42 -0.29 -2.00 26.39
CA LEU A 42 -0.70 -2.42 25.04
C LEU A 42 -1.95 -1.72 24.48
N ASN A 43 -2.62 -0.84 25.22
CA ASN A 43 -3.73 -0.07 24.64
C ASN A 43 -3.23 0.93 23.59
N ALA A 44 -4.05 1.14 22.57
CA ALA A 44 -3.84 2.14 21.54
C ALA A 44 -4.44 3.48 21.96
N LEU A 45 -3.68 4.56 21.78
CA LEU A 45 -4.12 5.94 21.93
C LEU A 45 -4.13 6.62 20.56
N GLU A 46 -5.15 7.41 20.28
CA GLU A 46 -5.25 8.20 19.06
C GLU A 46 -5.02 9.68 19.35
N VAL A 47 -4.02 10.26 18.68
CA VAL A 47 -3.73 11.69 18.80
C VAL A 47 -4.78 12.49 18.04
N GLN A 48 -5.36 13.49 18.69
CA GLN A 48 -6.40 14.35 18.11
C GLN A 48 -5.81 15.56 17.39
N ASN A 49 -6.55 16.11 16.42
CA ASN A 49 -6.22 17.34 15.71
C ASN A 49 -4.83 17.34 15.05
N THR A 50 -4.48 16.26 14.34
CA THR A 50 -3.26 16.22 13.53
C THR A 50 -3.44 17.09 12.28
N ASN A 51 -2.43 17.92 11.97
CA ASN A 51 -2.53 18.98 10.95
C ASN A 51 -2.79 18.48 9.52
N ASP A 52 -2.51 17.21 9.24
CA ASP A 52 -2.54 16.63 7.89
C ASP A 52 -3.58 15.53 7.71
N ASN A 53 -4.55 15.39 8.63
CA ASN A 53 -5.55 14.32 8.61
C ASN A 53 -4.94 12.90 8.66
N VAL A 54 -3.65 12.79 9.00
CA VAL A 54 -2.92 11.55 9.22
C VAL A 54 -3.27 11.03 10.60
N ARG A 55 -3.74 9.79 10.67
CA ARG A 55 -4.09 9.13 11.93
C ARG A 55 -2.81 8.68 12.62
N ILE A 56 -2.45 9.35 13.71
CA ILE A 56 -1.29 8.97 14.53
C ILE A 56 -1.77 8.13 15.70
N VAL A 57 -1.34 6.86 15.72
CA VAL A 57 -1.63 5.90 16.77
C VAL A 57 -0.38 5.69 17.63
N LEU A 58 -0.57 5.72 18.95
CA LEU A 58 0.46 5.44 19.95
C LEU A 58 0.08 4.17 20.72
N GLU A 59 1.01 3.25 20.95
CA GLU A 59 0.78 2.07 21.80
C GLU A 59 1.41 2.26 23.17
N VAL A 60 0.66 2.01 24.24
CA VAL A 60 1.17 2.08 25.62
C VAL A 60 2.17 0.96 25.89
N ALA A 61 3.44 1.32 26.10
CA ALA A 61 4.51 0.36 26.38
C ALA A 61 4.76 0.16 27.87
N GLN A 62 4.64 1.21 28.68
CA GLN A 62 4.87 1.15 30.13
C GLN A 62 4.17 2.29 30.89
N HIS A 63 3.97 2.10 32.19
CA HIS A 63 3.51 3.14 33.11
C HIS A 63 4.71 3.75 33.84
N LEU A 64 4.82 5.08 33.83
CA LEU A 64 5.95 5.80 34.46
C LEU A 64 5.64 6.27 35.89
N GLY A 65 4.36 6.27 36.29
CA GLY A 65 3.88 6.91 37.51
C GLY A 65 3.31 8.31 37.24
N GLU A 66 2.76 8.98 38.27
CA GLU A 66 2.16 10.33 38.16
C GLU A 66 1.10 10.46 37.05
N ASN A 67 0.30 9.40 36.91
CA ASN A 67 -0.68 9.23 35.83
C ASN A 67 -0.10 9.43 34.41
N THR A 68 1.17 9.08 34.23
CA THR A 68 1.86 9.17 32.93
C THR A 68 2.17 7.78 32.40
N VAL A 69 1.88 7.60 31.12
CA VAL A 69 2.23 6.41 30.34
C VAL A 69 3.28 6.77 29.30
N ARG A 70 4.19 5.84 29.04
CA ARG A 70 5.10 5.93 27.91
C ARG A 70 4.58 5.08 26.78
N THR A 71 4.53 5.69 25.62
CA THR A 71 3.98 5.10 24.41
C THR A 71 5.03 5.06 23.30
N ILE A 72 4.81 4.16 22.34
CA ILE A 72 5.59 4.06 21.11
C ILE A 72 4.67 4.46 19.96
N ALA A 73 5.08 5.42 19.15
CA ALA A 73 4.34 5.84 17.97
C ALA A 73 4.46 4.80 16.84
N MET A 74 3.33 4.48 16.22
CA MET A 74 3.28 3.56 15.07
C MET A 74 3.56 4.28 13.74
N GLU A 75 3.54 5.62 13.76
CA GLU A 75 3.81 6.51 12.63
C GLU A 75 4.87 7.55 13.01
N GLY A 76 5.33 8.33 12.03
CA GLY A 76 6.24 9.45 12.27
C GLY A 76 5.67 10.43 13.31
N THR A 77 6.49 10.84 14.28
CA THR A 77 6.11 11.80 15.33
C THR A 77 6.29 13.26 14.92
N ASP A 78 6.58 13.50 13.64
CA ASP A 78 6.78 14.85 13.10
C ASP A 78 5.47 15.64 13.21
N GLY A 79 5.57 16.86 13.75
CA GLY A 79 4.40 17.73 13.95
C GLY A 79 3.60 17.47 15.23
N LEU A 80 3.94 16.45 16.03
CA LEU A 80 3.36 16.30 17.37
C LEU A 80 3.84 17.42 18.31
N VAL A 81 2.91 17.98 19.08
CA VAL A 81 3.20 19.08 20.02
C VAL A 81 2.82 18.68 21.45
N ARG A 82 3.60 19.13 22.43
CA ARG A 82 3.27 18.95 23.84
C ARG A 82 1.95 19.63 24.18
N GLY A 83 1.15 19.00 25.02
CA GLY A 83 -0.19 19.44 25.40
C GLY A 83 -1.28 18.98 24.43
N GLN A 84 -0.92 18.40 23.28
CA GLN A 84 -1.88 17.83 22.34
C GLN A 84 -2.63 16.66 22.98
N GLU A 85 -3.91 16.55 22.67
CA GLU A 85 -4.81 15.57 23.28
C GLU A 85 -4.65 14.21 22.60
N CYS A 86 -4.64 13.16 23.42
CA CYS A 86 -4.63 11.76 23.00
C CYS A 86 -5.82 11.06 23.65
N VAL A 87 -6.57 10.31 22.86
CA VAL A 87 -7.77 9.60 23.32
C VAL A 87 -7.46 8.11 23.40
N ASP A 88 -7.69 7.51 24.56
CA ASP A 88 -7.61 6.06 24.74
C ASP A 88 -8.74 5.37 23.99
N THR A 89 -8.39 4.45 23.10
CA THR A 89 -9.36 3.64 22.35
C THR A 89 -10.02 2.57 23.24
N GLY A 90 -9.45 2.29 24.42
CA GLY A 90 -9.90 1.28 25.36
C GLY A 90 -9.48 -0.14 24.98
N ASN A 91 -8.84 -0.34 23.84
CA ASN A 91 -8.37 -1.64 23.37
C ASN A 91 -6.93 -1.52 22.84
N PRO A 92 -6.22 -2.65 22.67
CA PRO A 92 -5.02 -2.69 21.84
C PRO A 92 -5.31 -2.27 20.39
N ILE A 93 -4.25 -2.13 19.59
CA ILE A 93 -4.41 -1.84 18.15
C ILE A 93 -5.28 -2.92 17.52
N MET A 94 -6.48 -2.51 17.08
CA MET A 94 -7.46 -3.41 16.46
C MET A 94 -7.29 -3.37 14.95
N VAL A 95 -6.96 -4.53 14.37
CA VAL A 95 -6.81 -4.71 12.92
C VAL A 95 -7.96 -5.55 12.37
N PRO A 96 -8.41 -5.30 11.12
CA PRO A 96 -9.43 -6.13 10.49
C PRO A 96 -8.88 -7.55 10.25
N VAL A 97 -9.75 -8.55 10.42
CA VAL A 97 -9.44 -9.97 10.19
C VAL A 97 -10.62 -10.64 9.52
N GLY A 98 -10.35 -11.64 8.68
CA GLY A 98 -11.40 -12.38 7.97
C GLY A 98 -11.13 -12.47 6.47
N PRO A 99 -11.97 -13.21 5.72
CA PRO A 99 -11.82 -13.38 4.27
C PRO A 99 -11.76 -12.05 3.49
N GLU A 100 -12.40 -10.99 3.99
CA GLU A 100 -12.41 -9.65 3.41
C GLU A 100 -11.04 -8.95 3.40
N THR A 101 -10.10 -9.42 4.22
CA THR A 101 -8.72 -8.93 4.26
C THR A 101 -7.81 -9.60 3.23
N LEU A 102 -8.27 -10.71 2.62
CA LEU A 102 -7.47 -11.47 1.67
C LEU A 102 -7.14 -10.60 0.44
N GLY A 103 -5.85 -10.58 0.10
CA GLY A 103 -5.30 -9.82 -1.01
C GLY A 103 -4.90 -8.38 -0.67
N ARG A 104 -5.36 -7.81 0.44
CA ARG A 104 -5.05 -6.41 0.81
C ARG A 104 -3.69 -6.35 1.50
N ILE A 105 -2.84 -5.38 1.12
CA ILE A 105 -1.72 -4.98 1.99
C ILE A 105 -2.29 -4.01 3.02
N MET A 106 -1.97 -4.25 4.29
CA MET A 106 -2.34 -3.38 5.40
C MET A 106 -1.10 -2.92 6.15
N ASN A 107 -1.14 -1.72 6.72
CA ASN A 107 -0.10 -1.24 7.64
C ASN A 107 -0.29 -1.87 9.03
N VAL A 108 0.60 -1.54 9.96
CA VAL A 108 0.60 -2.06 11.35
C VAL A 108 -0.68 -1.70 12.12
N ILE A 109 -1.38 -0.62 11.74
CA ILE A 109 -2.64 -0.20 12.34
C ILE A 109 -3.88 -0.69 11.59
N GLY A 110 -3.71 -1.60 10.61
CA GLY A 110 -4.79 -2.28 9.91
C GLY A 110 -5.42 -1.49 8.76
N GLU A 111 -4.83 -0.36 8.38
CA GLU A 111 -5.31 0.44 7.25
C GLU A 111 -4.79 -0.14 5.95
N PRO A 112 -5.65 -0.31 4.94
CA PRO A 112 -5.23 -0.83 3.65
C PRO A 112 -4.32 0.19 2.96
N ILE A 113 -3.08 -0.22 2.67
CA ILE A 113 -2.12 0.57 1.87
C ILE A 113 -2.37 0.32 0.37
N SER A 114 -3.04 -0.78 0.02
CA SER A 114 -3.30 -1.16 -1.37
C SER A 114 -4.49 -0.41 -1.97
N GLU A 115 -4.30 0.85 -2.34
CA GLU A 115 -5.30 1.69 -3.03
C GLU A 115 -5.37 1.45 -4.54
N LEU A 116 -4.50 0.60 -5.12
CA LEU A 116 -4.38 0.47 -6.58
C LEU A 116 -5.23 -0.64 -7.22
N GLY A 117 -5.86 -1.51 -6.42
CA GLY A 117 -6.62 -2.66 -6.93
C GLY A 117 -5.78 -3.72 -7.65
N ILE A 118 -4.45 -3.65 -7.56
CA ILE A 118 -3.50 -4.59 -8.16
C ILE A 118 -3.29 -5.75 -7.19
N TYR A 119 -3.66 -6.96 -7.61
CA TYR A 119 -3.50 -8.19 -6.82
C TYR A 119 -2.61 -9.21 -7.57
N PRO A 120 -1.62 -9.85 -6.92
CA PRO A 120 -1.25 -9.70 -5.52
C PRO A 120 -0.63 -8.33 -5.23
N ALA A 121 -0.99 -7.77 -4.09
CA ALA A 121 -0.47 -6.47 -3.67
C ALA A 121 0.95 -6.69 -3.12
N VAL A 122 1.94 -6.65 -4.02
CA VAL A 122 3.37 -6.77 -3.70
C VAL A 122 4.02 -5.43 -4.08
N ASP A 123 4.75 -4.82 -3.16
CA ASP A 123 5.55 -3.64 -3.49
C ASP A 123 6.81 -4.06 -4.25
N PRO A 124 6.96 -3.71 -5.55
CA PRO A 124 8.09 -4.13 -6.37
C PRO A 124 9.40 -3.41 -6.03
N LEU A 125 9.34 -2.26 -5.36
CA LEU A 125 10.52 -1.48 -4.97
C LEU A 125 11.02 -1.90 -3.59
N ASP A 126 10.14 -2.24 -2.65
CA ASP A 126 10.53 -2.67 -1.31
C ASP A 126 10.81 -4.18 -1.20
N SER A 127 10.26 -4.99 -2.11
CA SER A 127 10.53 -6.43 -2.16
C SER A 127 11.96 -6.71 -2.66
N LYS A 128 12.79 -7.37 -1.82
CA LYS A 128 14.17 -7.75 -2.14
C LYS A 128 14.38 -9.26 -2.06
N SER A 129 15.29 -9.78 -2.87
CA SER A 129 15.71 -11.18 -2.84
C SER A 129 17.22 -11.29 -2.93
N ARG A 130 17.82 -12.21 -2.17
CA ARG A 130 19.25 -12.55 -2.29
C ARG A 130 19.57 -13.32 -3.58
N MET A 131 18.56 -13.95 -4.19
CA MET A 131 18.70 -14.71 -5.43
C MET A 131 18.73 -13.82 -6.67
N LEU A 132 18.43 -12.52 -6.53
CA LEU A 132 18.52 -11.55 -7.62
C LEU A 132 19.99 -11.19 -7.87
N ASP A 133 20.74 -12.16 -8.40
CA ASP A 133 22.15 -12.10 -8.75
C ASP A 133 22.36 -12.77 -10.12
N PRO A 134 23.06 -12.14 -11.07
CA PRO A 134 23.22 -12.67 -12.43
C PRO A 134 23.88 -14.05 -12.46
N ARG A 135 24.72 -14.39 -11.45
CA ARG A 135 25.36 -15.70 -11.35
C ARG A 135 24.38 -16.83 -10.99
N VAL A 136 23.24 -16.49 -10.41
CA VAL A 136 22.22 -17.45 -9.96
C VAL A 136 21.11 -17.59 -11.01
N ILE A 137 20.62 -16.47 -11.54
CA ILE A 137 19.44 -16.45 -12.42
C ILE A 137 19.74 -16.17 -13.90
N GLY A 138 21.01 -15.92 -14.24
CA GLY A 138 21.44 -15.51 -15.58
C GLY A 138 21.30 -14.01 -15.84
N ASP A 139 22.06 -13.51 -16.82
CA ASP A 139 22.15 -12.08 -17.11
C ASP A 139 20.82 -11.51 -17.62
N GLU A 140 20.15 -12.20 -18.54
CA GLU A 140 18.90 -11.71 -19.15
C GLU A 140 17.80 -11.46 -18.10
N HIS A 141 17.56 -12.43 -17.21
CA HIS A 141 16.55 -12.28 -16.17
C HIS A 141 16.94 -11.16 -15.19
N TYR A 142 18.22 -11.09 -14.81
CA TYR A 142 18.72 -10.04 -13.93
C TYR A 142 18.54 -8.64 -14.52
N GLU A 143 18.91 -8.44 -15.78
CA GLU A 143 18.79 -7.16 -16.48
C GLU A 143 17.33 -6.71 -16.61
N VAL A 144 16.43 -7.61 -17.01
CA VAL A 144 14.99 -7.30 -17.12
C VAL A 144 14.41 -6.91 -15.76
N ALA A 145 14.75 -7.62 -14.69
CA ALA A 145 14.30 -7.29 -13.34
C ALA A 145 14.84 -5.93 -12.86
N ARG A 146 16.13 -5.64 -13.09
CA ARG A 146 16.74 -4.36 -12.72
C ARG A 146 16.19 -3.18 -13.52
N ALA A 147 15.97 -3.37 -14.82
CA ALA A 147 15.36 -2.36 -15.68
C ALA A 147 13.91 -2.07 -15.24
N THR A 148 13.14 -3.10 -14.89
CA THR A 148 11.78 -2.94 -14.33
C THR A 148 11.80 -2.14 -13.03
N GLN A 149 12.71 -2.46 -12.11
CA GLN A 149 12.88 -1.71 -10.85
C GLN A 149 13.25 -0.25 -11.11
N LYS A 150 14.16 0.00 -12.06
CA LYS A 150 14.58 1.35 -12.42
C LYS A 150 13.41 2.16 -12.99
N LEU A 151 12.65 1.60 -13.93
CA LEU A 151 11.47 2.25 -14.51
C LEU A 151 10.45 2.67 -13.44
N LEU A 152 10.17 1.77 -12.47
CA LEU A 152 9.23 2.05 -11.38
C LEU A 152 9.77 3.07 -10.39
N GLN A 153 11.08 3.08 -10.15
CA GLN A 153 11.73 4.07 -9.31
C GLN A 153 11.69 5.46 -9.94
N ASP A 154 11.99 5.55 -11.24
CA ASP A 154 11.96 6.80 -12.01
C ASP A 154 10.52 7.37 -12.01
N TYR A 155 9.51 6.53 -12.22
CA TYR A 155 8.09 6.91 -12.09
C TYR A 155 7.73 7.47 -10.71
N LYS A 156 8.26 6.90 -9.62
CA LYS A 156 7.98 7.38 -8.25
C LYS A 156 8.58 8.78 -7.99
N VAL A 157 9.66 9.13 -8.67
CA VAL A 157 10.35 10.42 -8.52
C VAL A 157 9.74 11.51 -9.41
N LEU A 158 9.21 11.13 -10.57
CA LEU A 158 8.53 12.04 -11.50
C LEU A 158 7.18 12.51 -10.90
N GLY A 159 7.14 13.76 -10.44
CA GLY A 159 5.92 14.42 -9.99
C GLY A 159 4.91 14.63 -11.13
N MET A 160 3.66 14.99 -10.79
CA MET A 160 2.57 15.08 -11.77
C MET A 160 2.50 16.41 -12.53
N ASP A 161 3.28 17.42 -12.14
CA ASP A 161 3.22 18.76 -12.73
C ASP A 161 4.36 18.97 -13.73
N GLU A 162 3.99 19.06 -15.01
CA GLU A 162 4.84 19.33 -16.18
C GLU A 162 5.89 18.27 -16.54
N LEU A 163 5.41 17.15 -17.10
CA LEU A 163 6.25 16.10 -17.68
C LEU A 163 6.66 16.44 -19.12
N SER A 164 7.92 16.20 -19.45
CA SER A 164 8.39 16.20 -20.84
C SER A 164 7.73 15.04 -21.63
N GLU A 165 7.75 15.09 -22.98
CA GLU A 165 7.18 14.00 -23.79
C GLU A 165 7.87 12.65 -23.51
N ASP A 166 9.17 12.66 -23.22
CA ASP A 166 9.94 11.44 -22.87
C ASP A 166 9.53 10.92 -21.47
N ASP A 167 9.22 11.80 -20.53
CA ASP A 167 8.74 11.40 -19.20
C ASP A 167 7.31 10.86 -19.27
N LYS A 168 6.46 11.37 -20.17
CA LYS A 168 5.11 10.83 -20.41
C LYS A 168 5.16 9.38 -20.89
N LEU A 169 6.10 9.05 -21.80
CA LEU A 169 6.32 7.67 -22.24
C LEU A 169 6.78 6.79 -21.08
N THR A 170 7.70 7.28 -20.26
CA THR A 170 8.19 6.58 -19.06
C THR A 170 7.06 6.28 -18.08
N VAL A 171 6.20 7.27 -17.79
CA VAL A 171 5.03 7.13 -16.93
C VAL A 171 4.02 6.13 -17.51
N ALA A 172 3.74 6.20 -18.81
CA ALA A 172 2.80 5.30 -19.48
C ALA A 172 3.28 3.84 -19.41
N ARG A 173 4.57 3.59 -19.66
CA ARG A 173 5.18 2.25 -19.52
C ARG A 173 5.17 1.79 -18.06
N ALA A 174 5.54 2.65 -17.11
CA ALA A 174 5.54 2.30 -15.70
C ALA A 174 4.14 1.89 -15.20
N ARG A 175 3.09 2.59 -15.64
CA ARG A 175 1.69 2.24 -15.32
C ARG A 175 1.25 0.91 -15.92
N LYS A 176 1.66 0.62 -17.16
CA LYS A 176 1.40 -0.69 -17.80
C LYS A 176 2.09 -1.81 -17.03
N VAL A 177 3.37 -1.62 -16.67
CA VAL A 177 4.14 -2.56 -15.87
C VAL A 177 3.50 -2.79 -14.50
N GLN A 178 3.09 -1.75 -13.78
CA GLN A 178 2.38 -1.88 -12.50
C GLN A 178 1.11 -2.73 -12.65
N LYS A 179 0.30 -2.45 -13.67
CA LYS A 179 -0.92 -3.23 -13.93
C LYS A 179 -0.60 -4.67 -14.34
N PHE A 180 0.44 -4.88 -15.13
CA PHE A 180 0.86 -6.22 -15.59
C PHE A 180 1.39 -7.11 -14.47
N MET A 181 1.84 -6.53 -13.35
CA MET A 181 2.17 -7.29 -12.14
C MET A 181 0.93 -7.87 -11.43
N SER A 182 -0.29 -7.46 -11.81
CA SER A 182 -1.52 -8.11 -11.32
C SER A 182 -1.79 -9.41 -12.08
N GLN A 183 -2.19 -10.44 -11.35
CA GLN A 183 -2.43 -11.77 -11.89
C GLN A 183 -3.66 -12.41 -11.23
N PRO A 184 -4.59 -12.99 -12.01
CA PRO A 184 -5.70 -13.75 -11.44
C PRO A 184 -5.17 -15.02 -10.75
N LEU A 185 -5.39 -15.10 -9.45
CA LEU A 185 -4.97 -16.25 -8.64
C LEU A 185 -6.01 -17.37 -8.74
N HIS A 186 -5.56 -18.61 -8.93
CA HIS A 186 -6.45 -19.78 -8.97
C HIS A 186 -7.28 -19.95 -7.70
N VAL A 187 -6.69 -19.64 -6.54
CA VAL A 187 -7.41 -19.66 -5.25
C VAL A 187 -8.47 -18.56 -5.12
N ALA A 188 -8.37 -17.49 -5.91
CA ALA A 188 -9.28 -16.35 -5.88
C ALA A 188 -10.37 -16.43 -6.96
N GLU A 189 -10.40 -17.49 -7.76
CA GLU A 189 -11.36 -17.69 -8.85
C GLU A 189 -12.81 -17.66 -8.36
N VAL A 190 -13.07 -18.27 -7.19
CA VAL A 190 -14.40 -18.30 -6.54
C VAL A 190 -14.92 -16.90 -6.19
N PHE A 191 -14.01 -15.94 -5.92
CA PHE A 191 -14.37 -14.58 -5.52
C PHE A 191 -14.37 -13.60 -6.69
N THR A 192 -13.42 -13.78 -7.62
CA THR A 192 -13.21 -12.85 -8.74
C THR A 192 -14.01 -13.22 -9.97
N GLY A 193 -14.50 -14.46 -10.07
CA GLY A 193 -15.15 -15.01 -11.26
C GLY A 193 -14.22 -15.16 -12.46
N LYS A 194 -12.91 -14.92 -12.28
CA LYS A 194 -11.89 -15.01 -13.32
C LYS A 194 -11.04 -16.26 -13.11
N PRO A 195 -10.81 -17.08 -14.16
CA PRO A 195 -10.01 -18.28 -14.03
C PRO A 195 -8.57 -17.93 -13.66
N GLY A 196 -8.02 -18.66 -12.70
CA GLY A 196 -6.62 -18.50 -12.31
C GLY A 196 -5.66 -18.78 -13.45
N LYS A 197 -4.55 -18.04 -13.50
CA LYS A 197 -3.50 -18.22 -14.51
C LYS A 197 -2.18 -18.58 -13.85
N PHE A 198 -1.46 -19.52 -14.45
CA PHE A 198 -0.08 -19.82 -14.09
C PHE A 198 0.81 -19.36 -15.24
N VAL A 199 1.71 -18.42 -14.97
CA VAL A 199 2.61 -17.84 -15.97
C VAL A 199 3.99 -18.47 -15.79
N ALA A 200 4.55 -19.00 -16.87
CA ALA A 200 5.87 -19.62 -16.83
C ALA A 200 6.97 -18.57 -16.73
N LEU A 201 8.09 -18.91 -16.05
CA LEU A 201 9.20 -17.97 -15.85
C LEU A 201 9.74 -17.38 -17.16
N ALA A 202 9.96 -18.21 -18.17
CA ALA A 202 10.47 -17.76 -19.47
C ALA A 202 9.53 -16.75 -20.14
N GLU A 203 8.22 -16.98 -20.03
CA GLU A 203 7.18 -16.09 -20.54
C GLU A 203 7.14 -14.77 -19.77
N THR A 204 7.32 -14.80 -18.44
CA THR A 204 7.43 -13.58 -17.63
C THR A 204 8.59 -12.72 -18.10
N VAL A 205 9.79 -13.31 -18.22
CA VAL A 205 10.99 -12.55 -18.63
C VAL A 205 10.81 -11.96 -20.03
N SER A 206 10.32 -12.74 -21.00
CA SER A 206 10.09 -12.24 -22.36
C SER A 206 9.02 -11.15 -22.41
N SER A 207 7.92 -11.29 -21.65
CA SER A 207 6.83 -10.32 -21.62
C SER A 207 7.28 -8.98 -21.03
N PHE A 208 7.96 -9.00 -19.88
CA PHE A 208 8.48 -7.77 -19.27
C PHE A 208 9.56 -7.13 -20.15
N LYS A 209 10.43 -7.92 -20.78
CA LYS A 209 11.43 -7.41 -21.73
C LYS A 209 10.80 -6.65 -22.89
N ALA A 210 9.76 -7.21 -23.50
CA ALA A 210 9.07 -6.58 -24.63
C ALA A 210 8.29 -5.31 -24.21
N ILE A 211 7.71 -5.29 -23.01
CA ILE A 211 7.09 -4.07 -22.45
C ILE A 211 8.14 -2.98 -22.21
N LEU A 212 9.30 -3.33 -21.64
CA LEU A 212 10.40 -2.39 -21.42
C LEU A 212 10.98 -1.85 -22.72
N ALA A 213 11.02 -2.67 -23.78
CA ALA A 213 11.45 -2.28 -25.12
C ALA A 213 10.44 -1.37 -25.84
N GLY A 214 9.21 -1.23 -25.33
CA GLY A 214 8.16 -0.39 -25.91
C GLY A 214 7.34 -1.07 -27.01
N GLU A 215 7.44 -2.39 -27.18
CA GLU A 215 6.72 -3.13 -28.23
C GLU A 215 5.19 -3.08 -28.08
N TYR A 216 4.70 -2.68 -26.90
CA TYR A 216 3.27 -2.63 -26.55
C TYR A 216 2.82 -1.24 -26.07
N ASP A 217 3.53 -0.19 -26.53
CA ASP A 217 3.19 1.19 -26.20
C ASP A 217 1.83 1.64 -26.77
N ASP A 218 1.40 1.03 -27.86
CA ASP A 218 0.10 1.33 -28.49
C ASP A 218 -1.10 0.74 -27.74
N LEU A 219 -0.88 -0.27 -26.87
CA LEU A 219 -1.96 -0.95 -26.16
C LEU A 219 -2.46 -0.13 -24.96
N PRO A 220 -3.78 -0.14 -24.66
CA PRO A 220 -4.33 0.60 -23.53
C PRO A 220 -3.90 0.00 -22.20
N GLU A 221 -3.67 0.83 -21.19
CA GLU A 221 -3.24 0.38 -19.86
C GLU A 221 -4.19 -0.66 -19.22
N ALA A 222 -5.50 -0.57 -19.50
CA ALA A 222 -6.51 -1.49 -18.97
C ALA A 222 -6.34 -2.94 -19.46
N ALA A 223 -5.71 -3.13 -20.62
CA ALA A 223 -5.42 -4.46 -21.17
C ALA A 223 -4.39 -5.22 -20.31
N PHE A 224 -3.52 -4.52 -19.59
CA PHE A 224 -2.48 -5.12 -18.74
C PHE A 224 -3.00 -5.54 -17.37
N TYR A 225 -4.26 -5.25 -17.03
CA TYR A 225 -4.80 -5.54 -15.70
C TYR A 225 -5.43 -6.95 -15.61
N MET A 226 -5.06 -7.73 -14.60
CA MET A 226 -5.60 -9.07 -14.28
C MET A 226 -5.53 -10.03 -15.47
N VAL A 227 -4.33 -10.22 -16.00
CA VAL A 227 -4.01 -11.10 -17.13
C VAL A 227 -2.83 -12.00 -16.76
N GLY A 228 -2.63 -13.09 -17.51
CA GLY A 228 -1.46 -13.94 -17.36
C GLY A 228 -0.25 -13.40 -18.13
N GLY A 229 -0.16 -13.79 -19.40
CA GLY A 229 0.94 -13.43 -20.29
C GLY A 229 0.60 -12.34 -21.30
N ILE A 230 1.56 -12.03 -22.17
CA ILE A 230 1.41 -10.97 -23.16
C ILE A 230 0.38 -11.27 -24.25
N GLU A 231 0.14 -12.54 -24.55
CA GLU A 231 -0.89 -12.92 -25.52
C GLU A 231 -2.29 -12.57 -25.02
N GLU A 232 -2.57 -12.78 -23.72
CA GLU A 232 -3.84 -12.37 -23.11
C GLU A 232 -4.00 -10.85 -23.08
N VAL A 233 -2.90 -10.09 -22.92
CA VAL A 233 -2.93 -8.62 -23.05
C VAL A 233 -3.41 -8.22 -24.45
N LYS A 234 -2.89 -8.86 -25.51
CA LYS A 234 -3.29 -8.58 -26.90
C LYS A 234 -4.75 -8.93 -27.15
N GLU A 235 -5.20 -10.08 -26.67
CA GLU A 235 -6.60 -10.52 -26.79
C GLU A 235 -7.55 -9.54 -26.08
N LYS A 236 -7.21 -9.15 -24.86
CA LYS A 236 -7.99 -8.20 -24.07
C LYS A 236 -7.98 -6.80 -24.69
N ALA A 237 -6.86 -6.35 -25.24
CA ALA A 237 -6.78 -5.08 -25.94
C ALA A 237 -7.69 -5.06 -27.18
N LYS A 238 -7.76 -6.17 -27.94
CA LYS A 238 -8.69 -6.31 -29.07
C LYS A 238 -10.15 -6.26 -28.61
N ALA A 239 -10.49 -6.97 -27.54
CA ALA A 239 -11.85 -6.94 -26.98
C ALA A 239 -12.27 -5.52 -26.55
N LEU A 240 -11.37 -4.80 -25.87
CA LEU A 240 -11.61 -3.40 -25.47
C LEU A 240 -11.76 -2.46 -26.67
N ALA A 241 -11.04 -2.70 -27.77
CA ALA A 241 -11.19 -1.92 -28.98
C ALA A 241 -12.54 -2.17 -29.67
N SER A 242 -12.97 -3.44 -29.74
CA SER A 242 -14.29 -3.81 -30.28
C SER A 242 -15.46 -3.20 -29.48
N GLU A 243 -15.36 -3.14 -28.15
CA GLU A 243 -16.39 -2.53 -27.30
C GLU A 243 -16.49 -1.00 -27.43
N LEU A 244 -15.45 -0.33 -27.93
CA LEU A 244 -15.46 1.12 -28.16
C LEU A 244 -16.05 1.51 -29.52
N ASP A 245 -16.09 0.57 -30.46
CA ASP A 245 -16.63 0.75 -31.81
C ASP A 245 -18.14 0.42 -31.90
N GLU A 246 -18.72 -0.21 -30.87
CA GLU A 246 -20.17 -0.47 -30.70
C GLU A 246 -20.89 0.63 -29.89
#